data_AF-A0A2D7HHA9-F1
#
_entry.id   AF-A0A2D7HHA9-F1
#
_cell.length_a   1.000
_cell.length_b   1.000
_cell.length_c   1.000
_cell.angle_alpha   90.00
_cell.angle_beta   90.00
_cell.angle_gamma   90.00
#
_symmetry.space_group_name_H-M   'P 1'
#
loop_
_entity.id
_entity.type
_entity.pdbx_description
1 polymer ?
#
loop_
_entity_poly.entity_id
_entity_poly.type
_entity_poly.pdbx_seq_one_letter_code
_entity_poly.pdbx_strand_id
1 'polypeptide(L)'
;MLLTAVIAVLLAMPIRQALTQKRGRDWVVSQNGHVSFSYKYNSTTRQWVHEATLPYPRWLIDAMGIDFFTSVDTVVLDNKEVVDLSPLVDLHNLRCLGIYIEIKQGLDFSPLSELPHLQSLHLDYTGISSDELERVRALLPYVRVQSAGHPDS
;
A
#
# COMPACT_ATOMS: atom_id res chain seq x y z
N MET A 1 7.15 15.33 -35.48
CA MET A 1 7.40 13.90 -35.15
C MET A 1 8.48 13.72 -34.06
N LEU A 2 9.54 14.54 -34.00
CA LEU A 2 10.53 14.49 -32.90
C LEU A 2 9.93 14.86 -31.53
N LEU A 3 9.12 15.92 -31.45
CA LEU A 3 8.50 16.37 -30.20
C LEU A 3 7.57 15.32 -29.57
N THR A 4 6.78 14.62 -30.40
CA THR A 4 5.86 13.56 -29.96
C THR A 4 6.60 12.34 -29.42
N ALA A 5 7.74 11.97 -30.03
CA ALA A 5 8.55 10.85 -29.56
C ALA A 5 9.23 11.13 -28.20
N VAL A 6 9.72 12.37 -28.00
CA VAL A 6 10.31 12.78 -26.72
C VAL A 6 9.28 12.76 -25.59
N ILE A 7 8.07 13.28 -25.84
CA ILE A 7 6.97 13.25 -24.86
C ILE A 7 6.58 11.80 -24.52
N ALA A 8 6.49 10.91 -25.50
CA ALA A 8 6.17 9.50 -25.27
C ALA A 8 7.20 8.80 -24.38
N VAL A 9 8.49 9.05 -24.60
CA VAL A 9 9.57 8.49 -23.76
C VAL A 9 9.49 9.04 -22.33
N LEU A 10 9.26 10.34 -22.17
CA LEU A 10 9.16 10.97 -20.84
C LEU A 10 7.96 10.45 -20.04
N LEU A 11 6.85 10.16 -20.70
CA LEU A 11 5.63 9.69 -20.05
C LEU A 11 5.60 8.17 -19.83
N ALA A 12 6.43 7.39 -20.52
CA ALA A 12 6.39 5.93 -20.46
C ALA A 12 6.57 5.38 -19.03
N MET A 13 7.52 5.93 -18.28
CA MET A 13 7.82 5.49 -16.90
C MET A 13 6.70 5.89 -15.92
N PRO A 14 6.26 7.16 -15.84
CA PRO A 14 5.12 7.55 -15.00
C PRO A 14 3.83 6.80 -15.33
N ILE A 15 3.53 6.57 -16.60
CA ILE A 15 2.36 5.80 -17.02
C ILE A 15 2.48 4.35 -16.53
N ARG A 16 3.64 3.71 -16.70
CA ARG A 16 3.86 2.34 -16.22
C ARG A 16 3.68 2.26 -14.71
N GLN A 17 4.23 3.21 -13.95
CA GLN A 17 4.08 3.27 -12.50
C GLN A 17 2.61 3.43 -12.10
N ALA A 18 1.88 4.34 -12.76
CA ALA A 18 0.46 4.56 -12.52
C ALA A 18 -0.37 3.29 -12.80
N LEU A 19 -0.11 2.61 -13.91
CA LEU A 19 -0.79 1.35 -14.26
C LEU A 19 -0.49 0.23 -13.24
N THR A 20 0.75 0.15 -12.78
CA THR A 20 1.17 -0.83 -11.77
C THR A 20 0.48 -0.54 -10.44
N GLN A 21 0.52 0.69 -9.95
CA GLN A 21 -0.17 1.06 -8.72
C GLN A 21 -1.69 0.85 -8.81
N LYS A 22 -2.29 1.15 -9.97
CA LYS A 22 -3.71 0.87 -10.21
C LYS A 22 -4.01 -0.62 -10.04
N ARG A 23 -3.17 -1.51 -10.57
CA ARG A 23 -3.32 -2.97 -10.41
C ARG A 23 -3.28 -3.37 -8.93
N GLY A 24 -2.30 -2.88 -8.17
CA GLY A 24 -2.22 -3.13 -6.73
C GLY A 24 -3.45 -2.61 -5.97
N ARG A 25 -3.96 -1.44 -6.33
CA ARG A 25 -5.19 -0.87 -5.75
C ARG A 25 -6.43 -1.66 -6.09
N ASP A 26 -6.60 -2.04 -7.35
CA ASP A 26 -7.75 -2.84 -7.79
C ASP A 26 -7.76 -4.18 -7.02
N TRP A 27 -6.58 -4.76 -6.77
CA TRP A 27 -6.45 -5.91 -5.89
C TRP A 27 -6.87 -5.60 -4.44
N VAL A 28 -6.41 -4.50 -3.83
CA VAL A 28 -6.85 -4.11 -2.47
C VAL A 28 -8.37 -3.98 -2.40
N VAL A 29 -8.99 -3.34 -3.39
CA VAL A 29 -10.46 -3.21 -3.47
C VAL A 29 -11.13 -4.57 -3.65
N SER A 30 -10.54 -5.50 -4.41
CA SER A 30 -11.06 -6.87 -4.55
C SER A 30 -11.08 -7.65 -3.23
N GLN A 31 -10.15 -7.33 -2.32
CA GLN A 31 -10.10 -7.84 -0.95
C GLN A 31 -11.03 -7.07 0.00
N ASN A 32 -11.92 -6.20 -0.53
CA ASN A 32 -12.73 -5.27 0.26
C ASN A 32 -11.89 -4.37 1.20
N GLY A 33 -10.62 -4.14 0.87
CA GLY A 33 -9.76 -3.23 1.60
C GLY A 33 -9.85 -1.79 1.10
N HIS A 34 -9.14 -0.90 1.78
CA HIS A 34 -9.13 0.53 1.50
C HIS A 34 -7.70 1.07 1.41
N VAL A 35 -7.53 2.14 0.62
CA VAL A 35 -6.25 2.83 0.45
C VAL A 35 -6.36 4.30 0.82
N SER A 36 -5.30 4.84 1.43
CA SER A 36 -5.11 6.28 1.59
C SER A 36 -3.91 6.75 0.77
N PHE A 37 -4.11 7.85 0.06
CA PHE A 37 -3.08 8.44 -0.80
C PHE A 37 -2.23 9.44 -0.05
N SER A 38 -0.97 9.56 -0.46
CA SER A 38 0.03 10.43 0.16
C SER A 38 -0.36 11.91 0.19
N TYR A 39 -1.15 12.39 -0.79
CA TYR A 39 -1.59 13.80 -0.81
C TYR A 39 -2.54 14.16 0.35
N LYS A 40 -3.13 13.17 1.03
CA LYS A 40 -3.95 13.38 2.23
C LYS A 40 -3.12 13.50 3.51
N TYR A 41 -1.83 13.16 3.48
CA TYR A 41 -0.96 13.23 4.64
C TYR A 41 -0.24 14.58 4.69
N ASN A 42 -0.49 15.36 5.74
CA ASN A 42 0.23 16.60 5.99
C ASN A 42 1.49 16.29 6.82
N SER A 43 2.66 16.40 6.19
CA SER A 43 3.94 16.12 6.85
C SER A 43 4.34 17.15 7.91
N THR A 44 3.84 18.38 7.82
CA THR A 44 4.11 19.46 8.79
C THR A 44 3.36 19.23 10.09
N THR A 45 2.06 18.92 10.01
CA THR A 45 1.23 18.67 11.19
C THR A 45 1.22 17.21 11.63
N ARG A 46 1.77 16.30 10.80
CA ARG A 46 1.73 14.84 10.95
C ARG A 46 0.31 14.29 11.07
N GLN A 47 -0.63 14.91 10.36
CA GLN A 47 -2.05 14.55 10.41
C GLN A 47 -2.60 14.20 9.03
N TRP A 48 -3.60 13.32 9.03
CA TRP A 48 -4.40 13.00 7.87
C TRP A 48 -5.50 14.05 7.67
N VAL A 49 -5.54 14.64 6.48
CA VAL A 49 -6.52 15.65 6.08
C VAL A 49 -7.52 15.00 5.14
N HIS A 50 -8.70 14.69 5.68
CA HIS A 50 -9.76 13.98 4.95
C HIS A 50 -10.28 14.77 3.73
N GLU A 51 -10.33 16.09 3.85
CA GLU A 51 -10.83 17.03 2.84
C GLU A 51 -9.74 17.48 1.84
N ALA A 52 -8.52 16.94 1.93
CA ALA A 52 -7.48 17.27 0.97
C ALA A 52 -7.93 16.90 -0.45
N THR A 53 -7.55 17.75 -1.41
CA THR A 53 -7.80 17.53 -2.84
C THR A 53 -6.49 17.64 -3.60
N LEU A 54 -6.42 16.97 -4.76
CA LEU A 54 -5.29 17.12 -5.64
C LEU A 54 -5.29 18.51 -6.28
N PRO A 55 -4.13 19.18 -6.40
CA PRO A 55 -4.03 20.50 -7.02
C PRO A 55 -4.06 20.42 -8.57
N TYR A 56 -4.80 19.44 -9.13
CA TYR A 56 -4.89 19.19 -10.56
C TYR A 56 -6.35 19.29 -11.03
N PRO A 57 -6.60 19.83 -12.25
CA PRO A 57 -7.95 19.89 -12.80
C PRO A 57 -8.58 18.50 -12.92
N ARG A 58 -9.89 18.40 -12.66
CA ARG A 58 -10.63 17.13 -12.71
C ARG A 58 -10.52 16.41 -14.06
N TRP A 59 -10.62 17.13 -15.17
CA TRP A 59 -10.53 16.54 -16.51
C TRP A 59 -9.19 15.82 -16.76
N LEU A 60 -8.11 16.31 -16.14
CA LEU A 60 -6.77 15.74 -16.31
C LEU A 60 -6.63 14.47 -15.47
N ILE A 61 -7.20 14.47 -14.26
CA ILE A 61 -7.29 13.28 -13.40
C ILE A 61 -8.15 12.20 -14.08
N ASP A 62 -9.29 12.58 -14.66
CA ASP A 62 -10.18 11.65 -15.37
C ASP A 62 -9.49 11.05 -16.61
N ALA A 63 -8.63 11.81 -17.29
CA ALA A 63 -7.91 11.34 -18.48
C ALA A 63 -6.71 10.41 -18.15
N MET A 64 -5.95 10.70 -17.09
CA MET A 64 -4.70 10.00 -16.78
C MET A 64 -4.84 8.98 -15.63
N GLY A 65 -5.92 9.08 -14.84
CA GLY A 65 -6.11 8.33 -13.61
C GLY A 65 -5.40 8.97 -12.41
N ILE A 66 -5.99 8.80 -11.22
CA ILE A 66 -5.45 9.34 -9.96
C ILE A 66 -4.05 8.78 -9.62
N ASP A 67 -3.75 7.55 -10.03
CA ASP A 67 -2.46 6.88 -9.81
C ASP A 67 -1.27 7.57 -10.49
N PHE A 68 -1.56 8.39 -11.49
CA PHE A 68 -0.54 9.19 -12.16
C PHE A 68 -0.07 10.37 -11.31
N PHE A 69 -0.95 10.90 -10.44
CA PHE A 69 -0.72 12.16 -9.72
C PHE A 69 -0.34 11.98 -8.26
N THR A 70 -0.56 10.80 -7.71
CA THR A 70 -0.30 10.51 -6.30
C THR A 70 -0.02 9.05 -6.07
N SER A 71 0.63 8.77 -4.94
CA SER A 71 0.99 7.44 -4.52
C SER A 71 0.07 6.93 -3.42
N VAL A 72 -0.20 5.62 -3.41
CA VAL A 72 -0.77 4.95 -2.24
C VAL A 72 0.28 4.95 -1.14
N ASP A 73 -0.14 5.39 0.04
CA ASP A 73 0.72 5.54 1.23
C ASP A 73 0.38 4.51 2.30
N THR A 74 -0.92 4.26 2.50
CA THR A 74 -1.44 3.36 3.51
C THR A 74 -2.48 2.44 2.91
N VAL A 75 -2.41 1.16 3.26
CA VAL A 75 -3.40 0.12 2.93
C VAL A 75 -3.96 -0.44 4.22
N VAL A 76 -5.28 -0.63 4.24
CA VAL A 76 -6.00 -1.33 5.31
C VAL A 76 -6.77 -2.49 4.70
N LEU A 77 -6.53 -3.70 5.20
CA LEU A 77 -7.24 -4.92 4.85
C LEU A 77 -8.04 -5.37 6.07
N ASP A 78 -9.35 -5.21 6.02
CA ASP A 78 -10.25 -5.41 7.16
C ASP A 78 -11.47 -6.29 6.82
N ASN A 79 -11.51 -6.91 5.63
CA ASN A 79 -12.66 -7.68 5.17
C ASN A 79 -12.29 -9.01 4.48
N LYS A 80 -13.13 -10.02 4.67
CA LYS A 80 -13.09 -11.38 4.09
C LYS A 80 -11.96 -12.27 4.61
N GLU A 81 -10.82 -12.28 3.92
CA GLU A 81 -9.69 -13.18 4.15
C GLU A 81 -8.55 -12.78 3.21
N VAL A 82 -7.31 -12.65 3.70
CA VAL A 82 -6.13 -12.41 2.85
C VAL A 82 -5.39 -13.72 2.64
N VAL A 83 -5.18 -14.11 1.38
CA VAL A 83 -4.53 -15.38 1.02
C VAL A 83 -3.19 -15.18 0.30
N ASP A 84 -3.01 -14.04 -0.37
CA ASP A 84 -1.78 -13.75 -1.13
C ASP A 84 -1.47 -12.25 -1.07
N LEU A 85 -0.29 -11.90 -0.54
CA LEU A 85 0.18 -10.52 -0.43
C LEU A 85 0.98 -10.06 -1.65
N SER A 86 1.27 -10.93 -2.61
CA SER A 86 2.09 -10.62 -3.79
C SER A 86 1.63 -9.38 -4.56
N PRO A 87 0.33 -9.12 -4.76
CA PRO A 87 -0.11 -7.92 -5.48
C PRO A 87 0.20 -6.59 -4.77
N LEU A 88 0.56 -6.60 -3.48
CA LEU A 88 0.94 -5.38 -2.76
C LEU A 88 2.26 -4.79 -3.26
N VAL A 89 3.15 -5.59 -3.88
CA VAL A 89 4.45 -5.10 -4.42
C VAL A 89 4.30 -4.00 -5.46
N ASP A 90 3.12 -3.92 -6.08
CA ASP A 90 2.74 -2.89 -7.03
C ASP A 90 2.56 -1.50 -6.40
N LEU A 91 2.36 -1.46 -5.08
CA LEU A 91 2.22 -0.26 -4.29
C LEU A 91 3.61 0.17 -3.80
N HIS A 92 4.50 0.52 -4.73
CA HIS A 92 5.92 0.78 -4.48
C HIS A 92 6.20 1.80 -3.37
N ASN A 93 5.29 2.76 -3.17
CA ASN A 93 5.39 3.82 -2.16
C ASN A 93 4.61 3.53 -0.87
N LEU A 94 4.11 2.29 -0.70
CA LEU A 94 3.40 1.89 0.50
C LEU A 94 4.31 2.01 1.73
N ARG A 95 3.85 2.76 2.73
CA ARG A 95 4.58 2.95 4.00
C ARG A 95 3.93 2.21 5.16
N CYS A 96 2.61 2.11 5.15
CA CYS A 96 1.85 1.49 6.23
C CYS A 96 0.90 0.44 5.68
N LEU A 97 0.99 -0.78 6.21
CA LEU A 97 0.03 -1.84 5.94
C LEU A 97 -0.65 -2.23 7.26
N GLY A 98 -1.98 -2.15 7.30
CA GLY A 98 -2.79 -2.71 8.37
C GLY A 98 -3.57 -3.91 7.88
N ILE A 99 -3.48 -5.02 8.59
CA ILE A 99 -4.30 -6.22 8.40
C ILE A 99 -5.04 -6.44 9.71
N TYR A 100 -6.36 -6.31 9.67
CA TYR A 100 -7.24 -6.37 10.85
C TYR A 100 -8.25 -7.51 10.78
N ILE A 101 -7.89 -8.56 10.07
CA ILE A 101 -8.70 -9.77 9.88
C ILE A 101 -7.89 -11.00 10.19
N GLU A 102 -8.60 -12.08 10.57
CA GLU A 102 -7.98 -13.38 10.78
C GLU A 102 -7.15 -13.78 9.56
N ILE A 103 -5.87 -14.05 9.79
CA ILE A 103 -4.96 -14.54 8.76
C ILE A 103 -4.92 -16.06 8.80
N LYS A 104 -4.82 -16.68 7.63
CA LYS A 104 -4.54 -18.10 7.55
C LYS A 104 -3.15 -18.38 8.11
N GLN A 105 -3.03 -19.50 8.84
CA GLN A 105 -1.74 -20.02 9.27
C GLN A 105 -0.86 -20.29 8.04
N GLY A 106 0.38 -19.77 8.03
CA GLY A 106 1.29 -19.91 6.91
C GLY A 106 1.06 -18.92 5.77
N LEU A 107 0.35 -17.81 6.00
CA LEU A 107 0.29 -16.69 5.05
C LEU A 107 1.72 -16.24 4.72
N ASP A 108 2.05 -16.14 3.44
CA ASP A 108 3.38 -15.73 3.01
C ASP A 108 3.55 -14.21 3.08
N PHE A 109 4.40 -13.75 4.00
CA PHE A 109 4.77 -12.34 4.17
C PHE A 109 6.00 -11.93 3.34
N SER A 110 6.64 -12.85 2.61
CA SER A 110 7.84 -12.57 1.80
C SER A 110 7.67 -11.42 0.80
N PRO A 111 6.51 -11.20 0.15
CA PRO A 111 6.33 -10.08 -0.76
C PRO A 111 6.52 -8.70 -0.09
N LEU A 112 6.27 -8.60 1.22
CA LEU A 112 6.44 -7.34 1.94
C LEU A 112 7.92 -6.90 2.03
N SER A 113 8.87 -7.82 1.85
CA SER A 113 10.30 -7.49 1.80
C SER A 113 10.71 -6.78 0.52
N GLU A 114 9.88 -6.86 -0.54
CA GLU A 114 10.11 -6.17 -1.81
C GLU A 114 9.63 -4.72 -1.80
N LEU A 115 8.93 -4.28 -0.74
CA LEU A 115 8.41 -2.93 -0.59
C LEU A 115 9.48 -2.00 0.00
N PRO A 116 10.13 -1.12 -0.80
CA PRO A 116 11.31 -0.37 -0.37
C PRO A 116 11.01 0.73 0.65
N HIS A 117 9.73 1.07 0.82
CA HIS A 117 9.28 2.17 1.67
C HIS A 117 8.37 1.72 2.81
N LEU A 118 8.15 0.40 2.97
CA LEU A 118 7.31 -0.11 4.04
C LEU A 118 7.99 0.14 5.40
N GLN A 119 7.28 0.79 6.30
CA GLN A 119 7.79 1.22 7.61
C GLN A 119 7.03 0.56 8.76
N SER A 120 5.72 0.33 8.59
CA SER A 120 4.88 -0.23 9.64
C SER A 120 3.95 -1.31 9.09
N LEU A 121 3.86 -2.41 9.82
CA LEU A 121 2.94 -3.51 9.61
C LEU A 121 2.12 -3.71 10.89
N HIS A 122 0.82 -3.54 10.81
CA HIS A 122 -0.12 -3.77 11.91
C HIS A 122 -0.91 -5.06 11.64
N LEU A 123 -0.90 -5.97 12.60
CA LEU A 123 -1.53 -7.30 12.54
C LEU A 123 -2.52 -7.50 13.69
N ASP A 124 -3.15 -6.42 14.14
CA ASP A 124 -4.07 -6.45 15.28
C ASP A 124 -5.29 -7.33 14.95
N TYR A 125 -5.73 -8.18 15.87
CA TYR A 125 -6.88 -9.09 15.68
C TYR A 125 -6.72 -10.13 14.55
N THR A 126 -5.49 -10.48 14.16
CA THR A 126 -5.24 -11.45 13.07
C THR A 126 -5.19 -12.92 13.50
N GLY A 127 -5.12 -13.20 14.81
CA GLY A 127 -4.92 -14.58 15.30
C GLY A 127 -3.51 -15.14 15.07
N ILE A 128 -2.55 -14.31 14.66
CA ILE A 128 -1.16 -14.71 14.45
C ILE A 128 -0.53 -15.28 15.74
N SER A 129 0.16 -16.41 15.62
CA SER A 129 0.89 -17.03 16.74
C SER A 129 2.18 -16.26 17.07
N SER A 130 2.70 -16.40 18.30
CA SER A 130 3.96 -15.75 18.71
C SER A 130 5.13 -16.17 17.82
N ASP A 131 5.22 -17.46 17.49
CA ASP A 131 6.28 -18.02 16.63
C ASP A 131 6.22 -17.43 15.22
N GLU A 132 5.02 -17.27 14.66
CA GLU A 132 4.84 -16.70 13.33
C GLU A 132 5.10 -15.19 13.33
N LEU A 133 4.69 -14.48 14.38
CA LEU A 133 5.02 -13.06 14.57
C LEU A 133 6.54 -12.82 14.61
N GLU A 134 7.29 -13.66 15.32
CA GLU A 134 8.75 -13.58 15.35
C GLU A 134 9.40 -13.90 14.00
N ARG A 135 8.84 -14.86 13.24
CA ARG A 135 9.29 -15.11 11.85
C ARG A 135 9.05 -13.90 10.96
N VAL A 136 7.91 -13.24 11.07
CA VAL A 136 7.61 -12.02 10.30
C VAL A 136 8.56 -10.88 10.68
N ARG A 137 8.87 -10.70 11.97
CA ARG A 137 9.87 -9.72 12.44
C ARG A 137 11.27 -10.01 11.91
N ALA A 138 11.68 -11.27 11.90
CA ALA A 138 12.97 -11.67 11.33
C ALA A 138 13.05 -11.48 9.81
N LEU A 139 11.93 -11.71 9.11
CA LEU A 139 11.80 -11.50 7.67
C LEU A 139 11.82 -10.02 7.29
N LEU A 140 11.24 -9.16 8.12
CA LEU A 140 11.09 -7.72 7.87
C LEU A 140 11.85 -6.90 8.94
N PRO A 141 13.19 -7.01 9.03
CA PRO A 141 13.95 -6.44 10.15
C PRO A 141 13.93 -4.90 10.21
N TYR A 142 13.55 -4.24 9.12
CA TYR A 142 13.44 -2.78 9.02
C TYR A 142 12.01 -2.26 9.17
N VAL A 143 11.02 -3.15 9.27
CA VAL A 143 9.60 -2.80 9.38
C VAL A 143 9.19 -2.92 10.84
N ARG A 144 8.49 -1.92 11.36
CA ARG A 144 7.88 -2.01 12.68
C ARG A 144 6.64 -2.89 12.62
N VAL A 145 6.77 -4.14 13.07
CA VAL A 145 5.67 -5.11 13.12
C VAL A 145 4.98 -5.06 14.50
N GLN A 146 3.69 -4.74 14.52
CA GLN A 146 2.85 -4.61 15.72
C GLN A 146 1.64 -5.54 15.64
N SER A 147 1.21 -6.07 16.79
CA SER A 147 0.00 -6.89 16.93
C SER A 147 -0.57 -6.69 18.34
N ALA A 148 -1.57 -5.83 18.47
CA ALA A 148 -2.36 -5.61 19.68
C ALA A 148 -3.43 -6.71 19.79
N GLY A 149 -3.51 -7.35 20.96
CA GLY A 149 -4.37 -8.52 21.20
C GLY A 149 -3.62 -9.85 21.37
N HIS A 150 -2.29 -9.80 21.50
CA HIS A 150 -1.50 -10.95 21.89
C HIS A 150 -1.58 -11.14 23.42
N PRO A 151 -1.74 -12.36 23.95
CA PRO A 151 -1.80 -12.58 25.40
C PRO A 151 -0.57 -12.07 26.17
N ASP A 152 0.56 -11.86 25.50
CA ASP A 152 1.82 -11.38 26.10
C ASP A 152 2.19 -9.91 25.78
N SER A 153 1.25 -9.09 25.27
CA SER A 153 1.49 -7.65 25.01
C SER A 153 1.22 -6.74 26.20
#